data_AF-A0A485BG56-F1
#
_entry.id   AF-A0A485BG56-F1
#
_cell.length_a   1.000
_cell.length_b   1.000
_cell.length_c   1.000
_cell.angle_alpha   90.00
_cell.angle_beta   90.00
_cell.angle_gamma   90.00
#
_symmetry.space_group_name_H-M   'P 1'
#
loop_
_entity.id
_entity.type
_entity.pdbx_description
1 polymer ?
#
loop_
_entity_poly.entity_id
_entity_poly.type
_entity_poly.pdbx_seq_one_letter_code
_entity_poly.pdbx_strand_id
1 'polypeptide(L)' 'MNDSEFHRLADSLWMTIEEHLDERDGDSDIDCEINGGVLTLSFENGSKIIINRQEPLHQVWLATKQGGLPF' A
#
# COMPACT_ATOMS: atom_id res chain seq x y z
N MET A 1 18.03 4.77 8.05
CA MET A 1 17.83 4.78 6.58
C MET A 1 18.06 6.19 6.11
N ASN A 2 18.65 6.41 4.94
CA ASN A 2 18.64 7.75 4.32
C ASN A 2 17.44 7.89 3.38
N ASP A 3 17.13 9.13 2.96
CA ASP A 3 15.95 9.41 2.15
C ASP A 3 15.93 8.59 0.85
N SER A 4 17.07 8.49 0.15
CA SER A 4 17.18 7.74 -1.09
C SER A 4 16.95 6.24 -0.92
N GLU A 5 17.46 5.67 0.17
CA GLU A 5 17.20 4.27 0.53
C GLU A 5 15.74 4.03 0.84
N PHE A 6 15.09 4.94 1.57
CA PHE A 6 13.67 4.86 1.89
C PHE A 6 12.82 4.90 0.62
N HIS A 7 13.05 5.89 -0.25
CA HIS A 7 12.31 5.99 -1.51
C HIS A 7 12.47 4.73 -2.35
N ARG A 8 13.68 4.20 -2.49
CA ARG A 8 13.92 2.96 -3.25
C ARG A 8 13.18 1.76 -2.69
N LEU A 9 13.18 1.59 -1.37
CA LEU A 9 12.47 0.48 -0.71
C LEU A 9 10.96 0.65 -0.79
N ALA A 10 10.45 1.87 -0.60
CA ALA A 10 9.04 2.18 -0.72
C ALA A 10 8.54 2.00 -2.16
N ASP A 11 9.31 2.41 -3.17
CA ASP A 11 8.96 2.16 -4.59
C ASP A 11 8.92 0.67 -4.90
N SER A 12 9.91 -0.09 -4.42
CA SER A 12 9.90 -1.55 -4.58
C SER A 12 8.70 -2.20 -3.90
N LEU A 13 8.32 -1.74 -2.70
CA LEU A 13 7.14 -2.26 -2.00
C LEU A 13 5.86 -2.00 -2.80
N TRP A 14 5.71 -0.80 -3.38
CA TRP A 14 4.55 -0.46 -4.19
C TRP A 14 4.43 -1.36 -5.41
N MET A 15 5.54 -1.53 -6.15
CA MET A 15 5.59 -2.40 -7.32
C MET A 15 5.22 -3.85 -6.97
N THR A 16 5.76 -4.38 -5.87
CA THR A 16 5.42 -5.74 -5.41
C THR A 16 3.94 -5.89 -5.03
N ILE A 17 3.32 -4.85 -4.45
CA ILE A 17 1.89 -4.87 -4.13
C ILE A 17 1.06 -4.90 -5.42
N GLU A 18 1.38 -4.05 -6.40
CA GLU A 18 0.69 -4.01 -7.70
C GLU A 18 0.82 -5.35 -8.44
N GLU A 19 2.04 -5.88 -8.57
CA GLU A 19 2.30 -7.16 -9.23
C GLU A 19 1.49 -8.31 -8.59
N HIS A 20 1.44 -8.38 -7.26
CA HIS A 20 0.67 -9.42 -6.57
C HIS A 20 -0.85 -9.24 -6.67
N LEU A 21 -1.34 -8.02 -6.90
CA LEU A 21 -2.75 -7.78 -7.15
C LEU A 21 -3.11 -8.15 -8.60
N ASP A 22 -2.24 -7.84 -9.55
CA ASP A 22 -2.42 -8.16 -10.98
C ASP A 22 -2.30 -9.67 -11.26
N GLU A 23 -1.40 -10.39 -10.58
CA GLU A 23 -1.26 -11.85 -10.70
C GLU A 23 -2.41 -12.63 -10.07
N ARG A 24 -3.30 -11.95 -9.33
CA ARG A 24 -4.34 -12.61 -8.55
C ARG A 24 -5.51 -13.02 -9.44
N ASP A 25 -5.47 -14.26 -9.93
CA ASP A 25 -6.59 -14.98 -10.56
C ASP A 25 -7.66 -15.41 -9.51
N GLY A 26 -8.20 -14.46 -8.75
CA GLY A 26 -9.23 -14.70 -7.73
C GLY A 26 -10.58 -14.09 -8.10
N ASP A 27 -11.67 -14.74 -7.70
CA ASP A 27 -13.06 -14.28 -7.92
C ASP A 27 -13.42 -12.95 -7.23
N SER A 28 -12.52 -12.39 -6.40
CA SER A 28 -12.79 -11.15 -5.68
C SER A 28 -12.03 -9.99 -6.31
N ASP A 29 -12.76 -9.09 -6.95
CA ASP A 29 -12.23 -7.85 -7.51
C ASP A 29 -11.74 -6.95 -6.37
N ILE A 30 -10.42 -6.71 -6.34
CA ILE A 30 -9.81 -5.69 -5.48
C ILE A 30 -9.44 -4.53 -6.38
N ASP A 31 -10.07 -3.39 -6.13
CA ASP A 31 -9.72 -2.15 -6.83
C ASP A 31 -8.52 -1.49 -6.14
N CYS A 32 -7.49 -1.19 -6.92
CA CYS A 32 -6.23 -0.60 -6.44
C CYS A 32 -6.05 0.79 -7.05
N GLU A 33 -6.01 1.81 -6.21
CA GLU A 33 -5.79 3.19 -6.63
C GLU A 33 -4.56 3.80 -5.94
N ILE A 34 -3.70 4.47 -6.70
CA ILE A 34 -2.57 5.24 -6.16
C ILE A 34 -2.82 6.73 -6.39
N ASN A 35 -2.91 7.48 -5.29
CA ASN A 35 -3.13 8.92 -5.30
C ASN A 35 -2.13 9.62 -4.37
N GLY A 36 -1.21 10.39 -4.94
CA GLY A 36 -0.30 11.26 -4.15
C GLY A 36 0.56 10.51 -3.12
N GLY A 37 1.03 9.30 -3.43
CA GLY A 37 1.82 8.47 -2.51
C GLY A 37 1.00 7.68 -1.48
N VAL A 38 -0.33 7.68 -1.63
CA VAL A 38 -1.27 6.83 -0.89
C VAL A 38 -1.80 5.77 -1.83
N LEU A 39 -1.65 4.51 -1.46
CA LEU A 39 -2.23 3.36 -2.14
C LEU A 39 -3.48 2.92 -1.38
N THR A 40 -4.61 2.84 -2.08
CA THR A 40 -5.91 2.48 -1.52
C THR A 40 -6.40 1.20 -2.20
N LEU A 41 -6.62 0.16 -1.40
CA LEU A 41 -7.24 -1.09 -1.83
C LEU A 41 -8.69 -1.12 -1.37
N SER A 42 -9.61 -1.23 -2.32
CA SER A 42 -11.05 -1.34 -2.06
C SER A 42 -11.53 -2.76 -2.34
N PHE A 43 -12.21 -3.35 -1.36
CA PHE A 43 -12.75 -4.70 -1.45
C PHE A 43 -14.26 -4.66 -1.71
N GLU A 44 -14.81 -5.70 -2.36
CA GLU A 44 -16.24 -5.80 -2.70
C GLU A 44 -17.20 -5.62 -1.51
N ASN A 45 -16.76 -6.02 -0.31
CA ASN A 45 -17.53 -5.86 0.92
C ASN A 45 -17.54 -4.41 1.46
N GLY A 46 -16.97 -3.45 0.73
CA GLY A 46 -16.86 -2.04 1.07
C GLY A 46 -15.75 -1.70 2.07
N SER A 47 -15.01 -2.69 2.57
CA SER A 47 -13.83 -2.42 3.40
C SER A 47 -12.67 -1.91 2.56
N LYS A 48 -11.75 -1.20 3.21
CA LYS A 48 -10.58 -0.61 2.58
C LYS A 48 -9.32 -0.91 3.37
N ILE A 49 -8.22 -1.04 2.64
CA ILE A 49 -6.86 -0.97 3.19
C ILE A 49 -6.19 0.24 2.56
N ILE A 50 -5.53 1.04 3.38
CA ILE A 50 -4.82 2.25 2.95
C ILE A 50 -3.35 2.11 3.36
N ILE A 51 -2.45 2.33 2.41
CA ILE A 51 -1.01 2.25 2.60
C ILE A 51 -0.43 3.61 2.21
N ASN A 52 0.31 4.26 3.11
CA ASN A 52 0.91 5.56 2.81
C ASN A 52 2.35 5.68 3.31
N ARG A 53 3.13 6.49 2.62
CA ARG A 53 4.51 6.82 3.02
C ARG A 53 4.51 7.95 4.04
N GLN A 54 5.30 7.80 5.09
CA GLN A 54 5.61 8.84 6.06
C GLN A 54 7.08 9.21 5.91
N GLU A 55 7.40 10.00 4.89
CA GLU A 55 8.76 10.39 4.53
C GLU A 55 9.56 10.99 5.70
N PRO A 56 9.02 11.88 6.55
CA PRO A 56 9.79 12.42 7.68
C PRO A 56 10.19 11.38 8.73
N LEU A 57 9.47 10.25 8.77
CA LEU A 57 9.72 9.16 9.72
C LEU A 57 10.42 7.97 9.07
N HIS A 58 10.60 7.99 7.74
CA HIS A 58 11.08 6.85 6.95
C HIS A 58 10.25 5.58 7.16
N GLN A 59 8.94 5.75 7.31
CA GLN A 59 8.00 4.67 7.60
C GLN A 59 6.96 4.49 6.51
N VAL A 60 6.40 3.28 6.44
CA VAL A 60 5.18 2.98 5.69
C VAL A 60 4.09 2.64 6.69
N TRP A 61 2.95 3.31 6.57
CA TRP A 61 1.83 3.07 7.46
C TRP A 61 0.76 2.28 6.74
N LEU A 62 0.18 1.30 7.44
CA LEU A 62 -0.90 0.46 6.99
C LEU A 62 -2.13 0.76 7.84
N ALA A 63 -3.22 1.20 7.23
CA ALA A 63 -4.52 1.33 7.87
C ALA A 63 -5.48 0.30 7.30
N THR A 64 -6.14 -0.45 8.18
CA THR A 64 -7.12 -1.48 7.85
C THR A 64 -8.41 -1.24 8.63
N LYS A 65 -9.48 -1.98 8.32
CA LYS A 65 -10.71 -1.99 9.13
C LYS A 65 -10.46 -2.30 10.62
N GLN A 66 -9.40 -3.03 10.96
CA GLN A 66 -9.10 -3.47 12.33
C GLN A 66 -8.17 -2.51 13.08
N GLY A 67 -7.55 -1.53 12.40
CA GLY A 67 -6.62 -0.59 13.02
C GLY A 67 -5.48 -0.18 12.09
N GLY A 68 -4.55 0.60 12.64
CA GLY A 68 -3.37 1.11 11.94
C GLY A 68 -2.06 0.59 12.53
N LEU A 69 -1.08 0.31 11.67
CA LEU A 69 0.25 -0.16 12.04
C LEU A 69 1.33 0.61 11.27
N PRO A 70 2.32 1.22 11.96
CA PRO A 70 3.50 1.78 11.32
C PRO A 70 4.59 0.71 11.14
N PHE A 71 5.31 0.77 10.02
CA PHE A 71 6.47 -0.06 9.69
C PHE A 71 7.67 0.82 9.35
#